data_AF-A0A2S9FST2-F1
#
_entry.id   AF-A0A2S9FST2-F1
#
_cell.length_a   1.000
_cell.length_b   1.000
_cell.length_c   1.000
_cell.angle_alpha   90.00
_cell.angle_beta   90.00
_cell.angle_gamma   90.00
#
_symmetry.space_group_name_H-M   'P 1'
#
loop_
_entity.id
_entity.type
_entity.pdbx_description
1 polymer ?
#
loop_
_entity_poly.entity_id
_entity_poly.type
_entity_poly.pdbx_seq_one_letter_code
_entity_poly.pdbx_strand_id
1 'polypeptide(L)'
;APEVGGTWYFNRYPGARCDVESVDYCYSFAEELEQDWTWSEKYATQGEILRYMNWVADRLDLRPGITFNTRVTSAVLDEEALRWTVTTDTG
;
A
#
# COMPACT_ATOMS: atom_id res chain seq x y z
N ALA A 1 -9.29 0.42 5.93
CA ALA A 1 -8.63 -0.79 6.46
C ALA A 1 -7.73 -0.39 7.62
N PRO A 2 -7.46 -1.29 8.59
CA PRO A 2 -6.59 -1.03 9.74
C PRO A 2 -5.09 -1.09 9.42
N GLU A 3 -4.69 -1.45 8.19
CA GLU A 3 -3.28 -1.61 7.79
C GLU A 3 -3.11 -1.36 6.28
N VAL A 4 -1.86 -1.17 5.84
CA VAL A 4 -1.45 -1.00 4.45
C VAL A 4 -1.63 -2.26 3.61
N GLY A 5 -1.54 -2.10 2.28
CA GLY A 5 -1.47 -3.21 1.32
C GLY A 5 -2.50 -3.15 0.19
N GLY A 6 -3.52 -2.29 0.29
CA GLY A 6 -4.52 -2.10 -0.77
C GLY A 6 -5.13 -3.42 -1.24
N THR A 7 -5.02 -3.72 -2.54
CA THR A 7 -5.45 -5.00 -3.13
C THR A 7 -4.95 -6.21 -2.35
N TRP A 8 -3.70 -6.20 -1.92
CA TRP A 8 -3.07 -7.30 -1.19
C TRP A 8 -3.45 -7.33 0.29
N TYR A 9 -4.02 -6.27 0.84
CA TYR A 9 -4.66 -6.33 2.16
C TYR A 9 -6.03 -7.05 2.08
N PHE A 10 -6.84 -6.69 1.08
CA PHE A 10 -8.24 -7.14 0.97
C PHE A 10 -8.41 -8.54 0.34
N ASN A 11 -7.64 -8.90 -0.69
CA ASN A 11 -7.84 -10.13 -1.44
C ASN A 11 -7.15 -11.34 -0.79
N ARG A 12 -7.75 -11.92 0.25
CA ARG A 12 -7.17 -13.07 0.99
C ARG A 12 -7.78 -14.42 0.60
N TYR A 13 -8.32 -14.53 -0.61
CA TYR A 13 -8.86 -15.79 -1.09
C TYR A 13 -7.73 -16.80 -1.39
N PRO A 14 -7.97 -18.11 -1.23
CA PRO A 14 -6.95 -19.13 -1.51
C PRO A 14 -6.46 -19.06 -2.97
N GLY A 15 -5.13 -19.01 -3.14
CA GLY A 15 -4.50 -18.96 -4.47
C GLY A 15 -4.28 -17.55 -5.02
N ALA A 16 -4.69 -16.48 -4.32
CA ALA A 16 -4.40 -15.10 -4.73
C ALA A 16 -2.88 -14.89 -4.94
N ARG A 17 -2.49 -14.40 -6.11
CA ARG A 17 -1.10 -14.25 -6.58
C ARG A 17 -1.01 -13.13 -7.63
N CYS A 18 0.19 -12.60 -7.86
CA CYS A 18 0.45 -11.70 -8.98
C CYS A 18 0.82 -12.48 -10.25
N ASP A 19 0.34 -12.03 -11.41
CA ASP A 19 0.68 -12.62 -12.72
C ASP A 19 1.94 -11.98 -13.35
N VAL A 20 2.53 -10.97 -12.69
CA VAL A 20 3.83 -10.36 -13.05
C VAL A 20 4.91 -11.03 -12.20
N GLU A 21 6.10 -11.25 -12.78
CA GLU A 21 7.21 -11.87 -12.05
C GLU A 21 7.60 -11.02 -10.84
N SER A 22 7.95 -11.67 -9.71
CA SER A 22 8.16 -10.99 -8.43
C SER A 22 9.25 -9.92 -8.48
N VAL A 23 10.29 -10.15 -9.28
CA VAL A 23 11.40 -9.22 -9.50
C VAL A 23 11.00 -7.98 -10.30
N ASP A 24 9.92 -8.07 -11.08
CA ASP A 24 9.36 -6.95 -11.84
C ASP A 24 8.23 -6.25 -11.05
N TYR A 25 7.53 -6.98 -10.18
CA TYR A 25 6.44 -6.46 -9.34
C TYR A 25 6.93 -6.02 -7.95
N CYS A 26 8.01 -5.23 -7.92
CA CYS A 26 8.54 -4.60 -6.71
C CYS A 26 8.82 -3.11 -6.93
N TYR A 27 9.25 -2.39 -5.89
CA TYR A 27 9.63 -0.99 -6.01
C TYR A 27 11.10 -0.87 -6.43
N SER A 28 11.40 0.10 -7.29
CA SER A 28 12.73 0.40 -7.81
C SER A 28 13.21 1.82 -7.51
N PHE A 29 12.47 2.56 -6.68
CA PHE A 29 12.81 3.97 -6.35
C PHE A 29 13.95 4.08 -5.31
N ALA A 30 14.27 3.00 -4.61
CA ALA A 30 15.28 2.95 -3.57
C ALA A 30 16.05 1.63 -3.67
N GLU A 31 17.36 1.73 -3.83
CA GLU A 31 18.25 0.58 -4.01
C GLU A 31 18.18 -0.37 -2.82
N GLU A 32 18.08 0.15 -1.59
CA GLU A 32 17.96 -0.70 -0.41
C GLU A 32 16.67 -1.52 -0.37
N LEU A 33 15.58 -1.08 -1.02
CA LEU A 33 14.35 -1.86 -1.09
C LEU A 33 14.46 -3.02 -2.07
N GLU A 34 15.18 -2.80 -3.17
CA GLU A 34 15.43 -3.80 -4.19
C GLU A 34 16.41 -4.88 -3.71
N GLN A 35 17.47 -4.49 -2.99
CA GLN A 35 18.52 -5.42 -2.59
C GLN A 35 18.21 -6.21 -1.30
N ASP A 36 17.51 -5.60 -0.34
CA ASP A 36 17.32 -6.23 0.98
C ASP A 36 16.14 -7.22 1.04
N TRP A 37 15.26 -7.20 0.03
CA TRP A 37 14.12 -8.13 -0.05
C TRP A 37 14.39 -9.31 -0.98
N THR A 38 14.22 -10.53 -0.48
CA THR A 38 14.34 -11.76 -1.29
C THR A 38 12.97 -12.40 -1.52
N TRP A 39 12.56 -12.43 -2.78
CA TRP A 39 11.36 -13.15 -3.21
C TRP A 39 11.58 -14.66 -3.20
N SER A 40 10.61 -15.40 -2.66
CA SER A 40 10.67 -16.87 -2.53
C SER A 40 10.17 -17.63 -3.75
N GLU A 41 9.37 -16.98 -4.60
CA GLU A 41 8.76 -17.59 -5.78
C GLU A 41 8.83 -16.67 -7.01
N LYS A 42 8.75 -17.26 -8.22
CA LYS A 42 8.70 -16.52 -9.49
C LYS A 42 7.53 -15.54 -9.57
N TYR A 43 6.39 -15.90 -8.99
CA TYR A 43 5.16 -15.11 -8.99
C TYR A 43 4.66 -15.00 -7.54
N ALA A 44 4.93 -13.91 -6.84
CA ALA A 44 4.68 -13.84 -5.40
C ALA A 44 3.19 -14.01 -5.05
N THR A 45 2.93 -14.80 -4.00
CA THR A 45 1.56 -14.93 -3.44
C THR A 45 1.09 -13.61 -2.83
N GLN A 46 -0.22 -13.44 -2.67
CA GLN A 46 -0.76 -12.30 -1.93
C GLN A 46 -0.13 -12.14 -0.55
N GLY A 47 0.08 -13.25 0.17
CA GLY A 47 0.68 -13.21 1.50
C GLY A 47 2.11 -12.68 1.51
N GLU A 48 2.91 -13.03 0.49
CA GLU A 48 4.28 -12.53 0.35
C GLU A 48 4.32 -11.06 -0.05
N ILE A 49 3.48 -10.64 -1.00
CA ILE A 49 3.40 -9.24 -1.41
C ILE A 49 2.91 -8.36 -0.25
N LEU A 50 1.95 -8.84 0.54
CA LEU A 50 1.51 -8.12 1.74
C LEU A 50 2.64 -7.99 2.77
N ARG A 51 3.46 -9.02 2.98
CA ARG A 51 4.64 -8.92 3.86
C ARG A 51 5.65 -7.90 3.32
N TYR A 52 5.93 -7.92 2.01
CA TYR A 52 6.79 -6.94 1.36
C TYR A 52 6.29 -5.51 1.58
N MET A 53 4.99 -5.24 1.34
CA MET A 53 4.41 -3.91 1.54
C MET A 53 4.46 -3.44 2.99
N ASN A 54 4.24 -4.34 3.96
CA ASN A 54 4.39 -4.01 5.38
C ASN A 54 5.84 -3.70 5.74
N TRP A 55 6.79 -4.49 5.22
CA TRP A 55 8.22 -4.27 5.41
C TRP A 55 8.68 -2.92 4.84
N VAL A 56 8.21 -2.53 3.65
CA VAL A 56 8.49 -1.20 3.08
C VAL A 56 7.92 -0.09 3.98
N ALA A 57 6.67 -0.24 4.45
CA ALA A 57 6.04 0.75 5.31
C ALA A 57 6.72 0.90 6.68
N ASP A 58 7.29 -0.19 7.23
CA ASP A 58 8.12 -0.16 8.44
C ASP A 58 9.45 0.53 8.18
N ARG A 59 10.13 0.15 7.09
CA ARG A 59 11.47 0.62 6.76
C ARG A 59 11.53 2.11 6.46
N LEU A 60 10.47 2.66 5.89
CA LEU A 60 10.35 4.08 5.56
C LEU A 60 9.57 4.89 6.59
N ASP A 61 9.21 4.30 7.74
CA ASP A 61 8.42 4.92 8.82
C ASP A 61 7.16 5.65 8.30
N LEU A 62 6.37 4.97 7.46
CA LEU A 62 5.23 5.61 6.77
C LEU A 62 3.97 5.67 7.63
N ARG A 63 3.80 4.74 8.57
CA ARG A 63 2.55 4.59 9.36
C ARG A 63 2.16 5.82 10.17
N PRO A 64 3.08 6.60 10.77
CA PRO A 64 2.73 7.85 11.43
C PRO A 64 2.01 8.86 10.51
N GLY A 65 2.25 8.79 9.20
CA GLY A 65 1.60 9.64 8.20
C GLY A 65 0.27 9.09 7.66
N ILE A 66 -0.22 7.96 8.16
CA ILE A 66 -1.41 7.28 7.63
C ILE A 66 -2.51 7.21 8.70
N THR A 67 -3.67 7.78 8.37
CA THR A 67 -4.89 7.59 9.18
C THR A 67 -5.65 6.36 8.66
N PHE A 68 -5.51 5.24 9.37
CA PHE A 68 -6.23 4.00 9.07
C PHE A 68 -7.70 4.04 9.51
N ASN A 69 -8.50 3.10 8.98
CA ASN A 69 -9.93 2.98 9.27
C ASN A 69 -10.76 4.24 9.00
N THR A 70 -10.27 5.13 8.13
CA THR A 70 -10.93 6.38 7.76
C THR A 70 -11.22 6.37 6.28
N ARG A 71 -12.49 6.55 5.92
CA ARG A 71 -12.92 6.65 4.52
C ARG A 71 -13.20 8.10 4.19
N VAL A 72 -12.56 8.60 3.15
CA VAL A 72 -12.94 9.89 2.55
C VAL A 72 -14.34 9.74 1.92
N THR A 73 -15.26 10.62 2.29
CA THR A 73 -16.66 10.63 1.81
C THR A 73 -16.94 11.80 0.89
N SER A 74 -16.16 12.87 0.96
CA SER A 74 -16.28 14.07 0.14
C SER A 74 -14.92 14.75 -0.05
N ALA A 75 -14.74 15.39 -1.21
CA ALA A 75 -13.65 16.33 -1.47
C ALA A 75 -14.21 17.48 -2.30
N VAL A 76 -14.12 18.71 -1.79
CA VAL A 76 -14.64 19.93 -2.42
C VAL A 76 -13.52 20.95 -2.56
N LEU A 77 -13.34 21.48 -3.77
CA LEU A 77 -12.40 22.56 -4.04
C LEU A 77 -13.03 23.90 -3.69
N ASP A 78 -12.36 24.67 -2.84
CA ASP A 78 -12.56 26.10 -2.73
C ASP A 78 -11.77 26.77 -3.87
N GLU A 79 -12.47 27.30 -4.87
CA GLU A 79 -11.86 27.91 -6.06
C GLU A 79 -11.22 29.27 -5.78
N GLU A 80 -11.62 29.96 -4.72
CA GLU A 80 -11.03 31.24 -4.33
C GLU A 80 -9.71 31.01 -3.59
N ALA A 81 -9.72 30.12 -2.59
CA ALA A 81 -8.54 29.78 -1.81
C ALA A 81 -7.60 28.77 -2.50
N LEU A 82 -8.06 28.14 -3.59
CA LEU A 82 -7.40 27.05 -4.30
C LEU A 82 -6.99 25.89 -3.36
N ARG A 83 -7.91 25.52 -2.47
CA ARG A 83 -7.70 24.46 -1.45
C ARG A 83 -8.81 23.44 -1.47
N TRP A 84 -8.44 22.18 -1.27
CA TRP A 84 -9.40 21.09 -1.09
C TRP A 84 -9.80 20.97 0.38
N THR A 85 -11.11 20.92 0.64
CA THR A 85 -11.67 20.46 1.90
C THR A 85 -12.10 19.01 1.72
N VAL A 86 -11.54 18.12 2.55
CA VAL A 86 -11.82 16.68 2.52
C VAL A 86 -12.60 16.31 3.78
N THR A 87 -13.68 15.54 3.63
CA THR A 87 -14.51 15.06 4.74
C THR A 87 -14.40 13.55 4.85
N THR A 88 -14.39 13.04 6.08
CA THR A 88 -14.27 11.60 6.35
C THR A 88 -15.56 11.02 6.95
N ASP A 89 -15.67 9.69 7.00
CA ASP A 89 -16.78 9.00 7.67
C ASP A 89 -16.76 9.16 9.20
N THR A 90 -15.68 9.68 9.76
CA THR A 90 -15.52 9.98 11.19
C THR A 90 -15.69 11.46 11.56
N GLY A 91 -16.08 12.30 10.59
CA GLY A 91 -16.13 13.77 10.75
C GLY A 91 -14.85 14.46 10.30
#